data_AF-A0A7V0TC83-F1
#
_entry.id   AF-A0A7V0TC83-F1
#
_cell.length_a   1.000
_cell.length_b   1.000
_cell.length_c   1.000
_cell.angle_alpha   90.00
_cell.angle_beta   90.00
_cell.angle_gamma   90.00
#
_symmetry.space_group_name_H-M   'P 1'
#
loop_
_entity.id
_entity.type
_entity.pdbx_description
1 polymer ?
#
loop_
_entity_poly.entity_id
_entity_poly.type
_entity_poly.pdbx_seq_one_letter_code
_entity_poly.pdbx_strand_id
1 'polypeptide(L)'
;MLLLLISNSLYSADNFYPDMGIFRNSLRHINPLPLMTFREPVQYKFFDFRGSTAIYGLNGFNFNTYNPDLFIFDSTETTLTAAADKLSRTLIVLDLYPVRANLLRLLLDQNYLDYLIGIGLHAYIAPIPAGLNEGWQNRQVSGAYYRYQPEWYEISLANTLLYQPWQWLLFSFQYAGSLGYGTFYKNAAGTKAINMYGYSQRYDISISYLSAGRESFTQLAIGAHLFYSQSRFTLQDPFRLTPVLSFHPAALGAGIHVSLVLGGKKSAGSSARILLSERRYLEAKQQFTAYQQSFPRSMRTSLAQKFINYCDSMQFAEYYEKGNSALIAYRIFDALNFYEIAARSKNTKLRYQALRQRAYIAEIFAFEAMRYLREGDLEQAERLIISAVELSPILGGFLEPVQAQINLYRARSLIQYGLFSRAAIYLEKAESQDPELNPAISLMRQEIAAGHISDLNRAVEENDLQMAKNSLRNALLADKRIQEIATNYINEANKKIEWLKSSQARESAGSIFLKMQEEHYASFKMQEKNNEIKTGMLSSEVREKIGEPHKLKKIHSGSSIDYQLWIYLDIDKQVYLYFHNAVLMFIETAPR
;
A
#
# COMPACT_ATOMS: atom_id res chain seq x y z
N MET A 1 19.85 -29.83 16.33
CA MET A 1 20.21 -28.48 16.81
C MET A 1 19.55 -27.37 15.99
N LEU A 2 19.47 -27.47 14.65
CA LEU A 2 18.72 -26.54 13.79
C LEU A 2 17.22 -26.43 14.13
N LEU A 3 16.55 -27.53 14.46
CA LEU A 3 15.12 -27.54 14.84
C LEU A 3 14.82 -26.91 16.22
N LEU A 4 15.82 -26.82 17.11
CA LEU A 4 15.68 -26.24 18.46
C LEU A 4 15.93 -24.72 18.50
N LEU A 5 16.59 -24.16 17.49
CA LEU A 5 16.75 -22.71 17.30
C LEU A 5 15.57 -22.08 16.55
N ILE A 6 14.85 -22.88 15.75
CA ILE A 6 13.61 -22.47 15.07
C ILE A 6 12.46 -22.29 16.08
N SER A 7 12.36 -23.13 17.12
CA SER A 7 11.27 -23.04 18.11
C SER A 7 11.44 -21.86 19.08
N ASN A 8 12.66 -21.55 19.53
CA ASN A 8 12.88 -20.51 20.55
C ASN A 8 12.85 -19.07 20.01
N SER A 9 13.00 -18.87 18.69
CA SER A 9 12.81 -17.55 18.07
C SER A 9 11.36 -17.27 17.67
N LEU A 10 10.57 -18.31 17.39
CA LEU A 10 9.13 -18.22 17.07
C LEU A 10 8.24 -18.08 18.32
N TYR A 11 8.66 -18.58 19.49
CA TYR A 11 7.84 -18.55 20.73
C TYR A 11 7.81 -17.20 21.48
N SER A 12 8.49 -16.16 20.97
CA SER A 12 8.43 -14.80 21.55
C SER A 12 7.55 -13.82 20.76
N ALA A 13 6.91 -14.28 19.68
CA ALA A 13 6.11 -13.43 18.79
C ALA A 13 4.78 -12.95 19.41
N ASP A 14 4.25 -13.64 20.43
CA ASP A 14 2.94 -13.30 21.00
C ASP A 14 2.96 -12.21 22.09
N ASN A 15 4.14 -11.82 22.60
CA ASN A 15 4.25 -10.90 23.75
C ASN A 15 4.94 -9.56 23.47
N PHE A 16 5.22 -9.20 22.21
CA PHE A 16 5.88 -7.93 21.89
C PHE A 16 5.17 -7.13 20.80
N TYR A 17 3.88 -6.84 21.03
CA TYR A 17 3.19 -5.76 20.32
C TYR A 17 3.79 -4.40 20.71
N PRO A 18 4.36 -3.63 19.77
CA PRO A 18 4.88 -2.30 20.04
C PRO A 18 3.80 -1.37 20.56
N ASP A 19 4.08 -0.70 21.67
CA ASP A 19 3.31 0.46 22.10
C ASP A 19 3.47 1.58 21.04
N MET A 20 2.45 1.71 20.19
CA MET A 20 2.32 2.74 19.15
C MET A 20 1.95 4.09 19.75
N GLY A 21 2.56 4.50 20.87
CA GLY A 21 2.09 5.57 21.76
C GLY A 21 1.78 6.93 21.11
N ILE A 22 2.43 7.28 19.99
CA ILE A 22 2.24 8.60 19.35
C ILE A 22 1.09 8.59 18.33
N PHE A 23 0.75 7.45 17.73
CA PHE A 23 -0.39 7.34 16.79
C PHE A 23 -1.60 6.60 17.37
N ARG A 24 -1.39 5.76 18.39
CA ARG A 24 -2.42 5.03 19.14
C ARG A 24 -3.35 6.00 19.88
N ASN A 25 -2.82 7.13 20.36
CA ASN A 25 -3.64 8.15 21.04
C ASN A 25 -4.51 9.00 20.08
N SER A 26 -4.20 9.04 18.78
CA SER A 26 -5.06 9.75 17.81
C SER A 26 -6.18 8.87 17.23
N LEU A 27 -6.07 7.54 17.33
CA LEU A 27 -7.01 6.59 16.69
C LEU A 27 -7.64 5.57 17.65
N ARG A 28 -7.24 5.50 18.94
CA ARG A 28 -8.01 4.78 19.98
C ARG A 28 -9.41 5.36 20.22
N HIS A 29 -9.69 6.55 19.68
CA HIS A 29 -11.01 7.14 19.66
C HIS A 29 -11.73 7.00 18.31
N ILE A 30 -11.23 6.18 17.38
CA ILE A 30 -12.11 5.63 16.37
C ILE A 30 -12.96 4.57 17.08
N ASN A 31 -14.04 5.06 17.70
CA ASN A 31 -15.30 4.35 17.91
C ASN A 31 -15.58 3.40 16.74
N PRO A 32 -16.49 2.41 16.87
CA PRO A 32 -17.05 1.75 15.69
C PRO A 32 -17.82 2.80 14.87
N LEU A 33 -17.11 3.64 14.12
CA LEU A 33 -17.66 4.59 13.20
C LEU A 33 -18.42 3.75 12.18
N PRO A 34 -19.66 4.12 11.84
CA PRO A 34 -20.52 3.29 11.03
C PRO A 34 -19.82 2.86 9.74
N LEU A 35 -19.88 1.56 9.40
CA LEU A 35 -19.22 0.96 8.23
C LEU A 35 -19.62 1.66 6.91
N MET A 36 -20.78 2.31 6.91
CA MET A 36 -21.33 3.09 5.80
C MET A 36 -20.88 4.56 5.76
N THR A 37 -19.71 4.92 6.30
CA THR A 37 -19.22 6.32 6.30
C THR A 37 -19.03 6.93 4.90
N PHE A 38 -18.71 6.10 3.90
CA PHE A 38 -18.42 6.52 2.52
C PHE A 38 -19.48 6.04 1.53
N ARG A 39 -20.64 5.56 1.98
CA ARG A 39 -21.67 4.99 1.10
C ARG A 39 -22.10 5.95 -0.01
N GLU A 40 -22.77 5.41 -1.02
CA GLU A 40 -23.43 6.27 -2.00
C GLU A 40 -24.63 7.00 -1.39
N PRO A 41 -24.95 8.23 -1.84
CA PRO A 41 -26.18 8.91 -1.48
C PRO A 41 -27.40 8.04 -1.78
N VAL A 42 -28.43 8.14 -0.95
CA VAL A 42 -29.76 7.70 -1.37
C VAL A 42 -30.26 8.74 -2.37
N GLN A 43 -30.61 8.31 -3.58
CA GLN A 43 -31.06 9.19 -4.65
C GLN A 43 -32.56 9.39 -4.61
N TYR A 44 -33.28 8.27 -4.49
CA TYR A 44 -34.74 8.26 -4.52
C TYR A 44 -35.30 7.22 -3.54
N LYS A 45 -36.49 7.50 -3.04
CA LYS A 45 -37.33 6.53 -2.35
C LYS A 45 -38.70 6.52 -3.03
N PHE A 46 -39.07 5.40 -3.63
CA PHE A 46 -40.32 5.23 -4.38
C PHE A 46 -41.32 4.38 -3.61
N PHE A 47 -42.60 4.63 -3.91
CA PHE A 47 -43.74 3.82 -3.46
C PHE A 47 -43.66 3.46 -1.98
N ASP A 48 -43.38 4.44 -1.11
CA ASP A 48 -43.40 4.22 0.33
C ASP A 48 -44.85 4.15 0.79
N PHE A 49 -45.35 2.92 0.88
CA PHE A 49 -46.67 2.61 1.37
C PHE A 49 -46.60 2.38 2.87
N ARG A 50 -47.48 3.04 3.63
CA ARG A 50 -47.57 2.86 5.09
C ARG A 50 -48.99 2.54 5.50
N GLY A 51 -49.12 1.51 6.32
CA GLY A 51 -50.36 1.15 6.98
C GLY A 51 -50.18 1.29 8.48
N SER A 52 -51.02 2.09 9.11
CA SER A 52 -50.89 2.42 10.53
C SER A 52 -52.23 2.46 11.24
N THR A 53 -52.18 2.31 12.55
CA THR A 53 -53.28 2.67 13.45
C THR A 53 -52.87 3.87 14.28
N ALA A 54 -53.83 4.73 14.57
CA ALA A 54 -53.59 5.91 15.39
C ALA A 54 -54.77 6.19 16.31
N ILE A 55 -54.52 6.99 17.34
CA ILE A 55 -55.55 7.56 18.18
C ILE A 55 -55.40 9.07 18.18
N TYR A 56 -56.51 9.80 18.03
CA TYR A 56 -56.50 11.25 18.03
C TYR A 56 -57.15 11.85 19.28
N GLY A 57 -56.83 13.13 19.54
CA GLY A 57 -57.42 13.90 20.64
C GLY A 57 -56.97 13.42 22.02
N LEU A 58 -55.74 12.92 22.15
CA LEU A 58 -55.19 12.46 23.44
C LEU A 58 -55.11 13.62 24.46
N ASN A 59 -55.62 13.38 25.68
CA ASN A 59 -55.51 14.29 26.81
C ASN A 59 -54.35 13.86 27.72
N GLY A 60 -53.11 14.15 27.30
CA GLY A 60 -51.92 13.60 27.94
C GLY A 60 -51.91 12.06 27.88
N PHE A 61 -51.69 11.39 29.02
CA PHE A 61 -51.76 9.93 29.14
C PHE A 61 -53.17 9.41 29.51
N ASN A 62 -54.18 10.27 29.56
CA ASN A 62 -55.56 9.85 29.83
C ASN A 62 -56.27 9.47 28.52
N PHE A 63 -56.44 8.17 28.30
CA PHE A 63 -57.09 7.62 27.10
C PHE A 63 -58.62 7.64 27.15
N ASN A 64 -59.23 7.91 28.31
CA ASN A 64 -60.69 7.85 28.51
C ASN A 64 -61.39 9.20 28.30
N THR A 65 -60.61 10.27 28.12
CA THR A 65 -61.13 11.60 27.77
C THR A 65 -60.40 12.13 26.55
N TYR A 66 -61.01 13.09 25.86
CA TYR A 66 -60.37 13.80 24.77
C TYR A 66 -59.84 15.17 25.23
N ASN A 67 -58.80 15.67 24.57
CA ASN A 67 -58.26 16.99 24.82
C ASN A 67 -59.34 18.06 24.55
N PRO A 68 -59.66 18.97 25.49
CA PRO A 68 -60.66 20.01 25.27
C PRO A 68 -60.48 20.81 23.96
N ASP A 69 -59.23 20.99 23.51
CA ASP A 69 -58.90 21.72 22.28
C ASP A 69 -59.22 20.94 21.00
N LEU A 70 -59.65 19.67 21.10
CA LEU A 70 -60.00 18.82 19.96
C LEU A 70 -61.13 19.42 19.12
N PHE A 71 -62.09 20.07 19.77
CA PHE A 71 -63.22 20.71 19.12
C PHE A 71 -63.35 22.14 19.60
N ILE A 72 -63.61 23.05 18.68
CA ILE A 72 -64.07 24.39 19.00
C ILE A 72 -65.57 24.41 18.72
N PHE A 73 -66.35 24.70 19.75
CA PHE A 73 -67.80 24.80 19.67
C PHE A 73 -68.24 26.25 19.47
N ASP A 74 -69.47 26.44 19.02
CA ASP A 74 -70.19 27.70 19.15
C ASP A 74 -70.60 27.94 20.61
N SER A 75 -71.35 29.01 20.88
CA SER A 75 -71.78 29.35 22.24
C SER A 75 -72.87 28.45 22.83
N THR A 76 -73.38 27.46 22.08
CA THR A 76 -74.53 26.63 22.51
C THR A 76 -74.12 25.33 23.19
N GLU A 77 -72.90 24.85 22.92
CA GLU A 77 -72.39 23.57 23.42
C GLU A 77 -70.93 23.67 23.85
N THR A 78 -70.48 22.71 24.65
CA THR A 78 -69.08 22.68 25.13
C THR A 78 -68.40 21.33 24.95
N THR A 79 -69.15 20.26 24.65
CA THR A 79 -68.59 18.91 24.56
C THR A 79 -69.28 18.05 23.50
N LEU A 80 -68.57 17.03 23.00
CA LEU A 80 -69.11 15.94 22.18
C LEU A 80 -68.86 14.62 22.93
N THR A 81 -69.86 14.12 23.66
CA THR A 81 -69.74 12.95 24.54
C THR A 81 -69.35 11.69 23.78
N ALA A 82 -69.82 11.57 22.55
CA ALA A 82 -69.52 10.45 21.65
C ALA A 82 -68.03 10.34 21.26
N ALA A 83 -67.28 11.43 21.32
CA ALA A 83 -65.84 11.44 21.09
C ALA A 83 -65.04 11.13 22.37
N ALA A 84 -65.67 10.99 23.54
CA ALA A 84 -64.98 10.56 24.76
C ALA A 84 -64.49 9.11 24.65
N ASP A 85 -65.25 8.26 23.96
CA ASP A 85 -64.86 6.87 23.71
C ASP A 85 -63.53 6.77 22.94
N LYS A 86 -62.71 5.80 23.32
CA LYS A 86 -61.39 5.56 22.73
C LYS A 86 -61.53 4.95 21.34
N LEU A 87 -62.53 4.07 21.15
CA LEU A 87 -62.71 3.34 19.90
C LEU A 87 -63.17 4.27 18.78
N SER A 88 -64.06 5.22 19.06
CA SER A 88 -64.46 6.27 18.10
C SER A 88 -63.32 7.23 17.72
N ARG A 89 -62.28 7.31 18.56
CA ARG A 89 -61.06 8.08 18.31
C ARG A 89 -59.91 7.30 17.68
N THR A 90 -60.12 6.03 17.36
CA THR A 90 -59.14 5.22 16.64
C THR A 90 -59.23 5.51 15.15
N LEU A 91 -58.08 5.55 14.47
CA LEU A 91 -57.95 5.76 13.03
C LEU A 91 -57.22 4.60 12.40
N ILE A 92 -57.67 4.24 11.21
CA ILE A 92 -56.85 3.56 10.21
C ILE A 92 -56.21 4.65 9.36
N VAL A 93 -54.89 4.61 9.22
CA VAL A 93 -54.13 5.58 8.44
C VAL A 93 -53.41 4.86 7.31
N LEU A 94 -53.65 5.34 6.09
CA LEU A 94 -52.99 4.85 4.88
C LEU A 94 -52.19 6.00 4.28
N ASP A 95 -50.88 5.80 4.15
CA ASP A 95 -49.99 6.77 3.55
C ASP A 95 -49.37 6.21 2.27
N LEU A 96 -49.23 7.07 1.27
CA LEU A 96 -48.46 6.80 0.07
C LEU A 96 -47.54 7.97 -0.24
N TYR A 97 -46.25 7.69 -0.35
CA TYR A 97 -45.29 8.62 -0.95
C TYR A 97 -44.81 8.03 -2.28
N PRO A 98 -45.36 8.50 -3.42
CA PRO A 98 -45.02 7.94 -4.73
C PRO A 98 -43.54 8.09 -5.05
N VAL A 99 -43.00 9.29 -4.80
CA VAL A 99 -41.57 9.57 -4.96
C VAL A 99 -41.08 10.58 -3.94
N ARG A 100 -39.86 10.36 -3.47
CA ARG A 100 -39.04 11.34 -2.77
C ARG A 100 -37.67 11.37 -3.41
N ALA A 101 -37.17 12.57 -3.67
CA ALA A 101 -35.90 12.81 -4.35
C ALA A 101 -34.93 13.52 -3.41
N ASN A 102 -33.66 13.11 -3.47
CA ASN A 102 -32.59 13.80 -2.75
C ASN A 102 -32.15 15.04 -3.53
N LEU A 103 -32.81 16.16 -3.27
CA LEU A 103 -32.49 17.42 -3.95
C LEU A 103 -31.13 17.99 -3.52
N LEU A 104 -30.65 17.68 -2.30
CA LEU A 104 -29.35 18.15 -1.85
C LEU A 104 -28.20 17.60 -2.71
N ARG A 105 -28.39 16.45 -3.36
CA ARG A 105 -27.43 15.91 -4.33
C ARG A 105 -27.12 16.87 -5.48
N LEU A 106 -28.05 17.73 -5.88
CA LEU A 106 -27.80 18.72 -6.94
C LEU A 106 -26.73 19.75 -6.54
N LEU A 107 -26.54 19.95 -5.23
CA LEU A 107 -25.59 20.91 -4.67
C LEU A 107 -24.36 20.20 -4.07
N LEU A 108 -24.55 19.06 -3.40
CA LEU A 108 -23.54 18.34 -2.61
C LEU A 108 -23.78 16.83 -2.65
N ASP A 109 -22.74 16.05 -2.96
CA ASP A 109 -22.79 14.59 -2.82
C ASP A 109 -22.67 14.22 -1.33
N GLN A 110 -23.82 14.22 -0.65
CA GLN A 110 -23.98 13.81 0.75
C GLN A 110 -23.98 12.29 0.87
N ASN A 111 -23.24 11.74 1.82
CA ASN A 111 -23.04 10.29 1.94
C ASN A 111 -23.14 9.76 3.38
N TYR A 112 -23.41 10.64 4.35
CA TYR A 112 -23.59 10.25 5.75
C TYR A 112 -25.06 10.37 6.15
N LEU A 113 -25.66 11.51 5.83
CA LEU A 113 -27.05 11.84 6.03
C LEU A 113 -27.61 12.31 4.69
N ASP A 114 -28.76 11.78 4.27
CA ASP A 114 -29.43 12.25 3.05
C ASP A 114 -30.67 13.05 3.43
N TYR A 115 -30.99 14.06 2.62
CA TYR A 115 -32.22 14.83 2.76
C TYR A 115 -33.06 14.69 1.50
N LEU A 116 -34.24 14.13 1.66
CA LEU A 116 -35.18 13.86 0.60
C LEU A 116 -36.41 14.76 0.74
N ILE A 117 -36.87 15.30 -0.38
CA ILE A 117 -38.14 16.01 -0.48
C ILE A 117 -39.09 15.22 -1.37
N GLY A 118 -40.37 15.16 -1.04
CA GLY A 118 -41.38 14.62 -1.95
C GLY A 118 -42.80 14.86 -1.48
N ILE A 119 -43.74 14.23 -2.18
CA ILE A 119 -45.18 14.44 -1.97
C ILE A 119 -45.74 13.23 -1.25
N GLY A 120 -46.56 13.48 -0.22
CA GLY A 120 -47.30 12.46 0.50
C GLY A 120 -48.80 12.58 0.28
N LEU A 121 -49.47 11.44 0.19
CA LEU A 121 -50.92 11.31 0.21
C LEU A 121 -51.29 10.56 1.48
N HIS A 122 -52.21 11.12 2.25
CA HIS A 122 -52.64 10.57 3.54
C HIS A 122 -54.13 10.37 3.54
N ALA A 123 -54.60 9.23 4.05
CA ALA A 123 -56.00 8.97 4.33
C ALA A 123 -56.14 8.58 5.80
N TYR A 124 -56.98 9.31 6.53
CA TYR A 124 -57.30 9.08 7.92
C TYR A 124 -58.77 8.70 8.01
N ILE A 125 -59.05 7.52 8.54
CA ILE A 125 -60.40 6.95 8.53
C ILE A 125 -60.73 6.48 9.94
N ALA A 126 -61.75 7.08 10.57
CA ALA A 126 -62.35 6.52 11.79
C ALA A 126 -63.22 5.31 11.42
N PRO A 127 -62.85 4.08 11.82
CA PRO A 127 -63.58 2.88 11.41
C PRO A 127 -64.86 2.67 12.22
N ILE A 128 -64.93 3.22 13.43
CA ILE A 128 -66.02 2.99 14.39
C ILE A 128 -66.86 4.27 14.49
N PRO A 129 -68.10 4.28 14.00
CA PRO A 129 -68.98 5.43 14.12
C PRO A 129 -69.53 5.57 15.54
N ALA A 130 -69.64 6.80 16.04
CA ALA A 130 -70.25 7.11 17.33
C ALA A 130 -71.53 7.93 17.17
N GLY A 131 -72.40 7.91 18.19
CA GLY A 131 -73.61 8.74 18.23
C GLY A 131 -73.29 10.24 18.23
N LEU A 132 -74.31 11.10 18.21
CA LEU A 132 -74.16 12.51 18.59
C LEU A 132 -74.77 12.72 19.97
N ASN A 133 -74.50 13.87 20.61
CA ASN A 133 -75.13 14.20 21.89
C ASN A 133 -76.66 14.23 21.76
N GLU A 134 -77.34 13.87 22.84
CA GLU A 134 -78.79 14.03 22.94
C GLU A 134 -79.16 15.52 22.83
N GLY A 135 -80.16 15.85 22.01
CA GLY A 135 -80.63 17.24 21.83
C GLY A 135 -80.01 18.00 20.65
N TRP A 136 -78.90 17.51 20.06
CA TRP A 136 -78.38 18.09 18.82
C TRP A 136 -79.40 17.92 17.68
N GLN A 137 -79.54 18.93 16.79
CA GLN A 137 -80.57 19.00 15.73
C GLN A 137 -80.47 17.89 14.65
N ASN A 138 -79.71 16.83 14.89
CA ASN A 138 -79.54 15.67 14.03
C ASN A 138 -80.76 14.71 14.05
N ARG A 139 -81.99 15.24 14.08
CA ARG A 139 -83.20 14.44 13.85
C ARG A 139 -83.56 14.52 12.37
N GLN A 140 -83.07 13.53 11.60
CA GLN A 140 -83.35 13.28 10.18
C GLN A 140 -83.24 14.51 9.26
N VAL A 141 -82.05 14.76 8.72
CA VAL A 141 -81.96 15.51 7.46
C VAL A 141 -82.19 14.53 6.33
N SER A 142 -83.28 14.74 5.58
CA SER A 142 -83.69 13.91 4.44
C SER A 142 -83.88 12.42 4.79
N GLY A 143 -84.37 12.12 6.00
CA GLY A 143 -84.73 10.75 6.41
C GLY A 143 -83.58 9.88 6.94
N ALA A 144 -82.34 10.37 7.00
CA ALA A 144 -81.18 9.61 7.46
C ALA A 144 -80.60 10.11 8.79
N TYR A 145 -80.11 9.18 9.61
CA TYR A 145 -79.37 9.48 10.85
C TYR A 145 -77.87 9.57 10.57
N TYR A 146 -77.25 10.68 10.95
CA TYR A 146 -75.80 10.87 10.87
C TYR A 146 -75.10 10.45 12.16
N ARG A 147 -73.88 9.95 12.03
CA ARG A 147 -73.01 9.53 13.12
C ARG A 147 -71.66 10.25 13.02
N TYR A 148 -71.04 10.47 14.16
CA TYR A 148 -69.67 10.95 14.24
C TYR A 148 -68.72 9.88 13.71
N GLN A 149 -68.12 10.14 12.56
CA GLN A 149 -67.20 9.23 11.90
C GLN A 149 -66.30 10.03 10.97
N PRO A 150 -65.31 10.76 11.52
CA PRO A 150 -64.49 11.64 10.73
C PRO A 150 -63.62 10.82 9.76
N GLU A 151 -63.51 11.33 8.54
CA GLU A 151 -62.59 10.83 7.53
C GLU A 151 -61.98 12.04 6.84
N TRP A 152 -60.66 12.07 6.67
CA TRP A 152 -60.01 13.15 5.93
C TRP A 152 -58.81 12.64 5.14
N TYR A 153 -58.51 13.38 4.09
CA TYR A 153 -57.43 13.12 3.17
C TYR A 153 -56.52 14.33 3.10
N GLU A 154 -55.23 14.10 2.98
CA GLU A 154 -54.24 15.17 2.95
C GLU A 154 -53.25 14.97 1.82
N ILE A 155 -52.83 16.08 1.23
CA ILE A 155 -51.69 16.16 0.32
C ILE A 155 -50.59 16.92 1.05
N SER A 156 -49.41 16.32 1.17
CA SER A 156 -48.31 16.86 1.96
C SER A 156 -47.05 17.07 1.15
N LEU A 157 -46.29 18.09 1.56
CA LEU A 157 -44.89 18.24 1.18
C LEU A 157 -44.02 17.71 2.31
N ALA A 158 -43.35 16.59 2.06
CA ALA A 158 -42.59 15.84 3.04
C ALA A 158 -41.08 16.05 2.88
N ASN A 159 -40.43 16.37 3.99
CA ASN A 159 -38.99 16.51 4.14
C ASN A 159 -38.49 15.36 5.01
N THR A 160 -37.60 14.52 4.48
CA THR A 160 -37.12 13.30 5.13
C THR A 160 -35.61 13.32 5.26
N LEU A 161 -35.11 13.23 6.48
CA LEU A 161 -33.70 12.96 6.79
C LEU A 161 -33.50 11.45 6.89
N LEU A 162 -32.50 10.91 6.18
CA LEU A 162 -32.14 9.50 6.21
C LEU A 162 -30.74 9.32 6.80
N TYR A 163 -30.62 8.35 7.71
CA TYR A 163 -29.35 7.96 8.31
C TYR A 163 -29.18 6.45 8.23
N GLN A 164 -28.10 6.00 7.59
CA GLN A 164 -27.83 4.59 7.33
C GLN A 164 -26.47 4.19 7.93
N PRO A 165 -26.43 3.79 9.21
CA PRO A 165 -25.18 3.40 9.87
C PRO A 165 -24.61 2.06 9.37
N TRP A 166 -25.48 1.12 8.96
CA TRP A 166 -25.10 -0.21 8.47
C TRP A 166 -25.77 -0.53 7.14
N GLN A 167 -25.27 -1.53 6.42
CA GLN A 167 -25.81 -1.90 5.11
C GLN A 167 -27.28 -2.31 5.13
N TRP A 168 -27.72 -2.92 6.22
CA TRP A 168 -29.05 -3.51 6.36
C TRP A 168 -30.00 -2.60 7.15
N LEU A 169 -29.57 -1.45 7.66
CA LEU A 169 -30.35 -0.63 8.59
C LEU A 169 -30.45 0.83 8.15
N LEU A 170 -31.68 1.32 8.00
CA LEU A 170 -32.00 2.70 7.64
C LEU A 170 -32.91 3.32 8.70
N PHE A 171 -32.49 4.46 9.24
CA PHE A 171 -33.31 5.34 10.05
C PHE A 171 -33.85 6.48 9.19
N SER A 172 -35.11 6.86 9.40
CA SER A 172 -35.65 8.08 8.82
C SER A 172 -36.31 8.96 9.86
N PHE A 173 -36.08 10.26 9.76
CA PHE A 173 -36.85 11.29 10.44
C PHE A 173 -37.54 12.15 9.39
N GLN A 174 -38.84 12.38 9.54
CA GLN A 174 -39.63 13.08 8.55
C GLN A 174 -40.50 14.15 9.19
N TYR A 175 -40.59 15.28 8.50
CA TYR A 175 -41.53 16.36 8.75
C TYR A 175 -42.34 16.64 7.48
N ALA A 176 -43.66 16.74 7.61
CA ALA A 176 -44.54 17.07 6.50
C ALA A 176 -45.55 18.14 6.89
N GLY A 177 -45.71 19.13 6.02
CA GLY A 177 -46.82 20.09 6.08
C GLY A 177 -47.85 19.72 5.02
N SER A 178 -49.12 19.67 5.39
CA SER A 178 -50.19 19.20 4.51
C SER A 178 -51.37 20.15 4.43
N LEU A 179 -52.07 20.09 3.31
CA LEU A 179 -53.42 20.62 3.15
C LEU A 179 -54.38 19.45 3.14
N GLY A 180 -55.48 19.57 3.87
CA GLY A 180 -56.43 18.49 4.06
C GLY A 180 -57.88 18.87 3.78
N TYR A 181 -58.62 17.88 3.32
CA TYR A 181 -60.06 17.91 3.12
C TYR A 181 -60.69 16.64 3.66
N GLY A 182 -61.85 16.74 4.29
CA GLY A 182 -62.52 15.58 4.84
C GLY A 182 -63.98 15.81 5.11
N THR A 183 -64.57 14.86 5.80
CA THR A 183 -65.97 14.87 6.22
C THR A 183 -66.11 14.42 7.65
N PHE A 184 -66.91 15.16 8.43
CA PHE A 184 -66.99 15.00 9.87
C PHE A 184 -68.06 13.96 10.28
N TYR A 185 -69.19 13.94 9.55
CA TYR A 185 -70.31 13.03 9.79
C TYR A 185 -70.64 12.18 8.57
N LYS A 186 -71.06 10.93 8.85
CA LYS A 186 -71.55 9.97 7.85
C LYS A 186 -72.84 9.31 8.31
N ASN A 187 -73.74 9.00 7.37
CA ASN A 187 -74.91 8.16 7.66
C ASN A 187 -74.60 6.66 7.40
N ALA A 188 -75.57 5.79 7.70
CA ALA A 188 -75.44 4.34 7.49
C ALA A 188 -75.26 3.93 6.01
N ALA A 189 -75.71 4.77 5.06
CA ALA A 189 -75.52 4.58 3.63
C ALA A 189 -74.18 5.15 3.12
N GLY A 190 -73.35 5.72 3.99
CA GLY A 190 -72.07 6.33 3.64
C GLY A 190 -72.16 7.76 3.06
N THR A 191 -73.36 8.35 3.01
CA THR A 191 -73.54 9.76 2.63
C THR A 191 -72.85 10.68 3.63
N LYS A 192 -72.09 11.64 3.12
CA LYS A 192 -71.29 12.59 3.88
C LYS A 192 -72.08 13.90 4.03
N ALA A 193 -72.16 14.45 5.24
CA ALA A 193 -72.99 15.63 5.52
C ALA A 193 -72.22 16.93 5.76
N ILE A 194 -71.10 16.86 6.47
CA ILE A 194 -70.34 18.04 6.90
C ILE A 194 -68.94 17.92 6.35
N ASN A 195 -68.56 18.87 5.51
CA ASN A 195 -67.23 18.95 4.93
C ASN A 195 -66.29 19.71 5.86
N MET A 196 -65.00 19.37 5.83
CA MET A 196 -63.98 20.05 6.60
C MET A 196 -62.74 20.33 5.74
N TYR A 197 -62.12 21.49 5.93
CA TYR A 197 -60.93 21.92 5.20
C TYR A 197 -59.92 22.51 6.17
N GLY A 198 -58.63 22.30 5.90
CA GLY A 198 -57.62 22.71 6.86
C GLY A 198 -56.20 22.39 6.47
N TYR A 199 -55.33 22.56 7.44
CA TYR A 199 -53.91 22.26 7.32
C TYR A 199 -53.48 21.32 8.44
N SER A 200 -52.44 20.54 8.18
CA SER A 200 -51.85 19.65 9.17
C SER A 200 -50.33 19.72 9.13
N GLN A 201 -49.73 19.29 10.23
CA GLN A 201 -48.30 19.06 10.35
C GLN A 201 -48.10 17.67 10.91
N ARG A 202 -47.10 16.96 10.38
CA ARG A 202 -46.81 15.59 10.77
C ARG A 202 -45.32 15.39 10.96
N TYR A 203 -44.98 14.71 12.05
CA TYR A 203 -43.65 14.23 12.39
C TYR A 203 -43.66 12.72 12.38
N ASP A 204 -42.64 12.10 11.79
CA ASP A 204 -42.56 10.66 11.66
C ASP A 204 -41.13 10.17 11.85
N ILE A 205 -40.97 9.09 12.60
CA ILE A 205 -39.70 8.43 12.86
C ILE A 205 -39.85 6.98 12.44
N SER A 206 -38.94 6.49 11.60
CA SER A 206 -38.97 5.11 11.14
C SER A 206 -37.62 4.41 11.25
N ILE A 207 -37.70 3.10 11.43
CA ILE A 207 -36.58 2.16 11.35
C ILE A 207 -36.92 1.13 10.27
N SER A 208 -36.02 0.92 9.33
CA SER A 208 -36.23 0.03 8.19
C SER A 208 -35.08 -0.95 8.06
N TYR A 209 -35.42 -2.22 7.85
CA TYR A 209 -34.52 -3.21 7.32
C TYR A 209 -34.40 -3.03 5.80
N LEU A 210 -33.18 -2.96 5.31
CA LEU A 210 -32.85 -2.96 3.89
C LEU A 210 -32.51 -4.38 3.46
N SER A 211 -33.06 -4.84 2.35
CA SER A 211 -32.69 -6.11 1.73
C SER A 211 -31.23 -6.06 1.26
N ALA A 212 -30.31 -6.30 2.19
CA ALA A 212 -28.89 -6.27 1.97
C ALA A 212 -28.49 -7.55 1.22
N GLY A 213 -28.23 -7.48 -0.08
CA GLY A 213 -27.78 -8.68 -0.78
C GLY A 213 -27.71 -8.69 -2.30
N ARG A 214 -28.09 -7.62 -3.00
CA ARG A 214 -27.89 -7.56 -4.45
C ARG A 214 -27.11 -6.31 -4.81
N GLU A 215 -26.13 -6.46 -5.71
CA GLU A 215 -25.45 -5.36 -6.40
C GLU A 215 -26.42 -4.46 -7.20
N SER A 216 -27.72 -4.75 -7.13
CA SER A 216 -28.80 -3.94 -7.63
C SER A 216 -28.75 -2.52 -7.07
N PHE A 217 -28.95 -1.58 -7.97
CA PHE A 217 -29.12 -0.16 -7.67
C PHE A 217 -30.33 0.14 -6.76
N THR A 218 -31.28 -0.80 -6.68
CA THR A 218 -32.54 -0.68 -5.92
C THR A 218 -32.59 -1.69 -4.78
N GLN A 219 -32.97 -1.22 -3.59
CA GLN A 219 -33.12 -2.01 -2.36
C GLN A 219 -34.57 -1.96 -1.87
N LEU A 220 -35.08 -3.08 -1.38
CA LEU A 220 -36.37 -3.12 -0.68
C LEU A 220 -36.16 -2.70 0.77
N ALA A 221 -36.97 -1.77 1.26
CA ALA A 221 -36.96 -1.31 2.64
C ALA A 221 -38.29 -1.65 3.30
N ILE A 222 -38.25 -2.47 4.35
CA ILE A 222 -39.42 -2.87 5.15
C ILE A 222 -39.15 -2.43 6.59
N GLY A 223 -40.11 -1.76 7.22
CA GLY A 223 -39.87 -1.21 8.54
C GLY A 223 -41.12 -0.91 9.33
N ALA A 224 -40.88 -0.35 10.52
CA ALA A 224 -41.90 0.18 11.40
C ALA A 224 -41.68 1.69 11.55
N HIS A 225 -42.77 2.41 11.77
CA HIS A 225 -42.73 3.85 11.99
C HIS A 225 -43.70 4.27 13.09
N LEU A 226 -43.35 5.38 13.73
CA LEU A 226 -44.16 6.10 14.69
C LEU A 226 -44.39 7.49 14.14
N PHE A 227 -45.61 8.00 14.27
CA PHE A 227 -45.92 9.35 13.84
C PHE A 227 -46.77 10.11 14.83
N TYR A 228 -46.58 11.41 14.82
CA TYR A 228 -47.41 12.38 15.51
C TYR A 228 -47.89 13.41 14.49
N SER A 229 -49.18 13.72 14.49
CA SER A 229 -49.77 14.72 13.62
C SER A 229 -50.64 15.69 14.40
N GLN A 230 -50.67 16.93 13.96
CA GLN A 230 -51.55 17.97 14.46
C GLN A 230 -52.25 18.60 13.26
N SER A 231 -53.57 18.57 13.27
CA SER A 231 -54.36 19.15 12.19
C SER A 231 -55.29 20.22 12.74
N ARG A 232 -55.65 21.18 11.90
CA ARG A 232 -56.69 22.17 12.20
C ARG A 232 -57.63 22.27 11.02
N PHE A 233 -58.85 21.81 11.22
CA PHE A 233 -59.90 21.80 10.22
C PHE A 233 -61.05 22.72 10.64
N THR A 234 -61.51 23.55 9.70
CA THR A 234 -62.76 24.32 9.84
C THR A 234 -63.89 23.53 9.21
N LEU A 235 -65.01 23.43 9.92
CA LEU A 235 -66.20 22.72 9.42
C LEU A 235 -67.05 23.67 8.58
N GLN A 236 -67.52 23.16 7.44
CA GLN A 236 -68.53 23.82 6.62
C GLN A 236 -69.86 23.12 6.85
N ASP A 237 -70.72 23.77 7.62
CA ASP A 237 -72.03 23.27 7.99
C ASP A 237 -73.15 24.18 7.47
N PRO A 238 -73.47 24.12 6.16
CA PRO A 238 -74.52 24.95 5.57
C PRO A 238 -75.92 24.63 6.12
N PHE A 239 -76.10 23.46 6.73
CA PHE A 239 -77.39 22.96 7.22
C PHE A 239 -77.54 23.07 8.74
N ARG A 240 -76.55 23.64 9.45
CA ARG A 240 -76.54 23.82 10.92
C ARG A 240 -76.83 22.52 11.69
N LEU A 241 -76.21 21.42 11.23
CA LEU A 241 -76.30 20.10 11.83
C LEU A 241 -75.48 19.95 13.11
N THR A 242 -74.44 20.77 13.29
CA THR A 242 -73.50 20.66 14.41
C THR A 242 -73.18 22.02 15.02
N PRO A 243 -73.05 22.09 16.35
CA PRO A 243 -72.48 23.27 17.03
C PRO A 243 -70.94 23.28 16.99
N VAL A 244 -70.29 22.29 16.36
CA VAL A 244 -68.83 22.25 16.21
C VAL A 244 -68.39 23.16 15.05
N LEU A 245 -67.58 24.18 15.36
CA LEU A 245 -67.02 25.11 14.38
C LEU A 245 -65.70 24.61 13.78
N SER A 246 -64.85 23.97 14.58
CA SER A 246 -63.54 23.49 14.14
C SER A 246 -63.13 22.20 14.83
N PHE A 247 -62.35 21.39 14.12
CA PHE A 247 -61.85 20.08 14.55
C PHE A 247 -60.33 20.07 14.48
N HIS A 248 -59.67 19.89 15.62
CA HIS A 248 -58.23 19.98 15.75
C HIS A 248 -57.62 18.64 16.22
N PRO A 249 -57.63 17.59 15.37
CA PRO A 249 -57.12 16.30 15.78
C PRO A 249 -55.59 16.33 15.91
N ALA A 250 -55.12 16.06 17.13
CA ALA A 250 -53.75 15.64 17.38
C ALA A 250 -53.71 14.11 17.46
N ALA A 251 -53.07 13.44 16.50
CA ALA A 251 -53.03 11.98 16.41
C ALA A 251 -51.63 11.42 16.64
N LEU A 252 -51.53 10.37 17.46
CA LEU A 252 -50.34 9.57 17.68
C LEU A 252 -50.60 8.17 17.13
N GLY A 253 -49.71 7.68 16.27
CA GLY A 253 -49.89 6.38 15.61
C GLY A 253 -48.61 5.61 15.40
N ALA A 254 -48.79 4.33 15.12
CA ALA A 254 -47.73 3.38 14.84
C ALA A 254 -48.14 2.48 13.68
N GLY A 255 -47.18 2.08 12.86
CA GLY A 255 -47.48 1.25 11.70
C GLY A 255 -46.26 0.61 11.10
N ILE A 256 -46.50 -0.04 9.97
CA ILE A 256 -45.48 -0.65 9.12
C ILE A 256 -45.43 0.04 7.77
N HIS A 257 -44.26 0.01 7.15
CA HIS A 257 -44.08 0.56 5.82
C HIS A 257 -43.21 -0.33 4.94
N VAL A 258 -43.45 -0.24 3.64
CA VAL A 258 -42.68 -0.92 2.59
C VAL A 258 -42.36 0.09 1.50
N SER A 259 -41.13 0.09 1.02
CA SER A 259 -40.67 1.06 0.02
C SER A 259 -39.48 0.55 -0.79
N LEU A 260 -39.22 1.20 -1.93
CA LEU A 260 -38.04 0.96 -2.75
C LEU A 260 -37.06 2.12 -2.58
N VAL A 261 -35.81 1.82 -2.25
CA VAL A 261 -34.73 2.80 -2.03
C VAL A 261 -33.68 2.63 -3.11
N LEU A 262 -33.38 3.70 -3.85
CA LEU A 262 -32.35 3.71 -4.89
C LEU A 262 -31.12 4.45 -4.36
N GLY A 263 -29.96 3.82 -4.43
CA GLY A 263 -28.72 4.31 -3.81
C GLY A 263 -28.50 3.77 -2.39
N GLY A 264 -27.66 4.45 -1.59
CA GLY A 264 -27.34 3.98 -0.23
C GLY A 264 -26.44 2.73 -0.16
N LYS A 265 -25.84 2.32 -1.29
CA LYS A 265 -24.98 1.12 -1.35
C LYS A 265 -23.55 1.40 -0.88
N LYS A 266 -22.81 0.33 -0.58
CA LYS A 266 -21.37 0.41 -0.31
C LYS A 266 -20.67 1.00 -1.53
N SER A 267 -19.84 2.02 -1.31
CA SER A 267 -18.94 2.56 -2.33
C SER A 267 -17.54 1.97 -2.18
N ALA A 268 -16.64 2.31 -3.12
CA ALA A 268 -15.21 2.03 -3.02
C ALA A 268 -14.61 2.52 -1.68
N GLY A 269 -15.04 3.68 -1.16
CA GLY A 269 -14.54 4.20 0.12
C GLY A 269 -15.00 3.36 1.33
N SER A 270 -16.19 2.75 1.26
CA SER A 270 -16.64 1.81 2.29
C SER A 270 -15.87 0.49 2.22
N SER A 271 -15.58 -0.02 1.02
CA SER A 271 -14.71 -1.17 0.82
C SER A 271 -13.28 -0.90 1.31
N ALA A 272 -12.74 0.29 1.04
CA ALA A 272 -11.44 0.73 1.52
C ALA A 272 -11.33 0.69 3.05
N ARG A 273 -12.41 1.06 3.76
CA ARG A 273 -12.45 0.96 5.24
C ARG A 273 -12.39 -0.48 5.74
N ILE A 274 -13.01 -1.42 5.03
CA ILE A 274 -12.92 -2.85 5.38
C ILE A 274 -11.48 -3.32 5.19
N LEU A 275 -10.87 -3.01 4.03
CA LEU A 275 -9.46 -3.32 3.76
C LEU A 275 -8.49 -2.70 4.79
N LEU A 276 -8.77 -1.47 5.25
CA LEU A 276 -8.03 -0.85 6.35
C LEU A 276 -8.11 -1.68 7.65
N SER A 277 -9.29 -2.18 7.99
CA SER A 277 -9.46 -3.03 9.19
C SER A 277 -8.74 -4.37 9.06
N GLU A 278 -8.59 -4.86 7.82
CA GLU A 278 -7.79 -6.04 7.47
C GLU A 278 -6.29 -5.74 7.32
N ARG A 279 -5.84 -4.49 7.57
CA ARG A 279 -4.45 -4.04 7.41
C ARG A 279 -3.90 -4.15 5.97
N ARG A 280 -4.78 -4.17 4.96
CA ARG A 280 -4.45 -4.18 3.53
C ARG A 280 -4.38 -2.74 3.01
N TYR A 281 -3.35 -2.02 3.41
CA TYR A 281 -3.20 -0.58 3.19
C TYR A 281 -3.03 -0.21 1.72
N LEU A 282 -2.31 -1.03 0.93
CA LEU A 282 -2.11 -0.78 -0.50
C LEU A 282 -3.45 -0.80 -1.27
N GLU A 283 -4.25 -1.82 -1.03
CA GLU A 283 -5.56 -1.97 -1.66
C GLU A 283 -6.56 -0.94 -1.13
N ALA A 284 -6.53 -0.66 0.17
CA ALA A 284 -7.33 0.41 0.76
C ALA A 284 -7.03 1.76 0.11
N LYS A 285 -5.76 2.10 -0.11
CA LYS A 285 -5.34 3.33 -0.80
C LYS A 285 -5.96 3.42 -2.20
N GLN A 286 -5.87 2.34 -2.98
CA GLN A 286 -6.45 2.29 -4.33
C GLN A 286 -7.97 2.55 -4.29
N GLN A 287 -8.67 1.92 -3.36
CA GLN A 287 -10.12 2.07 -3.20
C GLN A 287 -10.53 3.47 -2.72
N PHE A 288 -9.78 4.11 -1.81
CA PHE A 288 -10.01 5.51 -1.45
C PHE A 288 -9.75 6.47 -2.63
N THR A 289 -8.74 6.18 -3.45
CA THR A 289 -8.44 6.98 -4.65
C THR A 289 -9.58 6.86 -5.67
N ALA A 290 -10.05 5.63 -5.92
CA ALA A 290 -11.20 5.36 -6.78
C ALA A 290 -12.48 6.05 -6.26
N TYR A 291 -12.66 6.10 -4.94
CA TYR A 291 -13.75 6.83 -4.31
C TYR A 291 -13.70 8.34 -4.62
N GLN A 292 -12.53 8.98 -4.47
CA GLN A 292 -12.38 10.41 -4.78
C GLN A 292 -12.62 10.72 -6.26
N GLN A 293 -12.22 9.82 -7.16
CA GLN A 293 -12.47 9.95 -8.59
C GLN A 293 -13.95 9.80 -8.94
N SER A 294 -14.65 8.86 -8.28
CA SER A 294 -16.08 8.59 -8.52
C SER A 294 -17.00 9.63 -7.89
N PHE A 295 -16.58 10.25 -6.78
CA PHE A 295 -17.37 11.24 -6.02
C PHE A 295 -16.55 12.51 -5.70
N PRO A 296 -16.11 13.27 -6.73
CA PRO A 296 -15.19 14.39 -6.53
C PRO A 296 -15.81 15.52 -5.68
N ARG A 297 -17.13 15.70 -5.74
CA ARG A 297 -17.88 16.72 -4.97
C ARG A 297 -18.37 16.23 -3.61
N SER A 298 -17.93 15.05 -3.16
CA SER A 298 -18.28 14.51 -1.86
C SER A 298 -17.69 15.35 -0.73
N MET A 299 -18.49 15.60 0.31
CA MET A 299 -17.98 16.20 1.56
C MET A 299 -16.95 15.31 2.28
N ARG A 300 -16.80 14.04 1.86
CA ARG A 300 -15.82 13.11 2.42
C ARG A 300 -14.55 12.99 1.60
N THR A 301 -14.38 13.73 0.50
CA THR A 301 -13.13 13.71 -0.30
C THR A 301 -11.91 14.07 0.56
N SER A 302 -12.02 15.06 1.45
CA SER A 302 -10.96 15.42 2.41
C SER A 302 -10.67 14.31 3.43
N LEU A 303 -11.72 13.63 3.91
CA LEU A 303 -11.55 12.48 4.81
C LEU A 303 -10.90 11.29 4.09
N ALA A 304 -11.30 11.01 2.85
CA ALA A 304 -10.65 9.99 2.02
C ALA A 304 -9.16 10.31 1.81
N GLN A 305 -8.81 11.59 1.60
CA GLN A 305 -7.41 12.01 1.50
C GLN A 305 -6.62 11.73 2.78
N LYS A 306 -7.21 11.99 3.95
CA LYS A 306 -6.58 11.65 5.24
C LYS A 306 -6.31 10.15 5.35
N PHE A 307 -7.25 9.31 4.89
CA PHE A 307 -7.04 7.86 4.88
C PHE A 307 -6.00 7.41 3.84
N ILE A 308 -5.92 8.05 2.67
CA ILE A 308 -4.86 7.79 1.68
C ILE A 308 -3.49 8.08 2.30
N ASN A 309 -3.32 9.24 2.94
CA ASN A 309 -2.07 9.62 3.61
C ASN A 309 -1.73 8.65 4.76
N TYR A 310 -2.74 8.14 5.46
CA TYR A 310 -2.56 7.10 6.48
C TYR A 310 -2.14 5.76 5.87
N CYS A 311 -2.75 5.34 4.76
CA CYS A 311 -2.31 4.14 4.04
C CYS A 311 -0.86 4.29 3.56
N ASP A 312 -0.47 5.47 3.08
CA ASP A 312 0.88 5.75 2.64
C ASP A 312 1.94 5.61 3.74
N SER A 313 1.58 5.93 4.99
CA SER A 313 2.48 5.73 6.13
C SER A 313 2.51 4.27 6.60
N MET A 314 1.38 3.57 6.50
CA MET A 314 1.22 2.21 7.00
C MET A 314 1.57 1.09 6.00
N GLN A 315 1.64 1.39 4.70
CA GLN A 315 1.98 0.40 3.66
C GLN A 315 3.31 -0.32 3.93
N PHE A 316 4.28 0.36 4.56
CA PHE A 316 5.56 -0.26 4.92
C PHE A 316 5.41 -1.39 5.94
N ALA A 317 4.42 -1.30 6.84
CA ALA A 317 4.12 -2.35 7.80
C ALA A 317 3.51 -3.57 7.10
N GLU A 318 2.63 -3.36 6.10
CA GLU A 318 2.11 -4.44 5.26
C GLU A 318 3.24 -5.14 4.50
N TYR A 319 4.20 -4.40 3.95
CA TYR A 319 5.39 -5.01 3.31
C TYR A 319 6.24 -5.82 4.30
N TYR A 320 6.42 -5.34 5.53
CA TYR A 320 7.13 -6.12 6.55
C TYR A 320 6.44 -7.46 6.85
N GLU A 321 5.10 -7.48 6.98
CA GLU A 321 4.34 -8.72 7.20
C GLU A 321 4.37 -9.66 5.99
N LYS A 322 4.35 -9.10 4.76
CA LYS A 322 4.57 -9.87 3.53
C LYS A 322 5.98 -10.49 3.51
N GLY A 323 6.98 -9.74 3.98
CA GLY A 323 8.35 -10.22 4.16
C GLY A 323 8.42 -11.41 5.12
N ASN A 324 7.80 -11.31 6.30
CA ASN A 324 7.74 -12.40 7.27
C ASN A 324 7.07 -13.65 6.69
N SER A 325 5.94 -13.46 6.01
CA SER A 325 5.19 -14.55 5.39
C SER A 325 6.01 -15.25 4.28
N ALA A 326 6.73 -14.47 3.48
CA ALA A 326 7.63 -15.01 2.44
C ALA A 326 8.82 -15.77 3.04
N LEU A 327 9.41 -15.25 4.13
CA LEU A 327 10.51 -15.89 4.85
C LEU A 327 10.09 -17.24 5.45
N ILE A 328 8.92 -17.30 6.10
CA ILE A 328 8.34 -18.55 6.63
C ILE A 328 8.10 -19.57 5.50
N ALA A 329 7.71 -19.10 4.32
CA ALA A 329 7.52 -19.94 3.13
C ALA A 329 8.82 -20.27 2.38
N TYR A 330 10.00 -19.98 2.95
CA TYR A 330 11.32 -20.18 2.33
C TYR A 330 11.54 -19.44 1.01
N ARG A 331 10.76 -18.38 0.74
CA ARG A 331 10.93 -17.50 -0.43
C ARG A 331 11.82 -16.33 -0.08
N ILE A 332 13.12 -16.60 0.04
CA ILE A 332 14.12 -15.65 0.56
C ILE A 332 14.22 -14.37 -0.27
N PHE A 333 14.25 -14.46 -1.59
CA PHE A 333 14.34 -13.28 -2.47
C PHE A 333 13.10 -12.39 -2.40
N ASP A 334 11.90 -12.98 -2.33
CA ASP A 334 10.65 -12.24 -2.12
C ASP A 334 10.68 -11.51 -0.76
N ALA A 335 11.08 -12.23 0.29
CA ALA A 335 11.19 -11.67 1.63
C ALA A 335 12.16 -10.49 1.67
N LEU A 336 13.31 -10.63 1.02
CA LEU A 336 14.33 -9.58 0.94
C LEU A 336 13.79 -8.32 0.25
N ASN A 337 13.14 -8.47 -0.90
CA ASN A 337 12.52 -7.37 -1.64
C ASN A 337 11.50 -6.63 -0.75
N PHE A 338 10.65 -7.37 -0.05
CA PHE A 338 9.66 -6.78 0.84
C PHE A 338 10.29 -6.06 2.04
N TYR A 339 11.32 -6.64 2.66
CA TYR A 339 12.04 -5.97 3.76
C TYR A 339 12.80 -4.74 3.29
N GLU A 340 13.34 -4.73 2.08
CA GLU A 340 13.98 -3.54 1.51
C GLU A 340 12.97 -2.39 1.39
N ILE A 341 11.77 -2.67 0.88
CA ILE A 341 10.70 -1.68 0.81
C ILE A 341 10.31 -1.22 2.23
N ALA A 342 10.11 -2.15 3.17
CA ALA A 342 9.76 -1.83 4.55
C ALA A 342 10.83 -0.97 5.26
N ALA A 343 12.11 -1.17 4.96
CA ALA A 343 13.22 -0.40 5.51
C ALA A 343 13.24 1.08 5.06
N ARG A 344 12.49 1.44 4.01
CA ARG A 344 12.28 2.83 3.59
C ARG A 344 11.27 3.57 4.48
N SER A 345 10.65 2.89 5.45
CA SER A 345 9.72 3.52 6.40
C SER A 345 10.38 4.64 7.20
N LYS A 346 9.64 5.74 7.40
CA LYS A 346 10.02 6.82 8.33
C LYS A 346 9.90 6.40 9.80
N ASN A 347 9.18 5.32 10.08
CA ASN A 347 9.09 4.76 11.43
C ASN A 347 10.41 4.04 11.76
N THR A 348 11.21 4.64 12.65
CA THR A 348 12.55 4.15 13.02
C THR A 348 12.51 2.72 13.57
N LYS A 349 11.47 2.35 14.33
CA LYS A 349 11.31 1.00 14.88
C LYS A 349 11.03 -0.02 13.79
N LEU A 350 10.06 0.25 12.90
CA LEU A 350 9.75 -0.63 11.79
C LEU A 350 10.94 -0.78 10.84
N ARG A 351 11.63 0.33 10.53
CA ARG A 351 12.85 0.32 9.73
C ARG A 351 13.93 -0.56 10.36
N TYR A 352 14.17 -0.42 11.66
CA TYR A 352 15.14 -1.25 12.39
C TYR A 352 14.77 -2.73 12.33
N GLN A 353 13.48 -3.07 12.52
CA GLN A 353 13.00 -4.44 12.41
C GLN A 353 13.22 -5.02 11.01
N ALA A 354 12.90 -4.28 9.95
CA ALA A 354 13.15 -4.71 8.57
C ALA A 354 14.64 -4.91 8.28
N LEU A 355 15.50 -4.00 8.73
CA LEU A 355 16.96 -4.15 8.59
C LEU A 355 17.50 -5.36 9.36
N ARG A 356 16.96 -5.65 10.55
CA ARG A 356 17.32 -6.84 11.32
C ARG A 356 16.98 -8.13 10.57
N GLN A 357 15.81 -8.20 9.93
CA GLN A 357 15.45 -9.38 9.13
C GLN A 357 16.35 -9.54 7.90
N ARG A 358 16.77 -8.44 7.26
CA ARG A 358 17.78 -8.48 6.20
C ARG A 358 19.12 -9.02 6.70
N ALA A 359 19.56 -8.61 7.89
CA ALA A 359 20.77 -9.13 8.51
C ALA A 359 20.65 -10.64 8.83
N TYR A 360 19.48 -11.09 9.29
CA TYR A 360 19.22 -12.51 9.50
C TYR A 360 19.28 -13.33 8.20
N ILE A 361 18.74 -12.81 7.09
CA ILE A 361 18.90 -13.45 5.77
C ILE A 361 20.38 -13.49 5.34
N ALA A 362 21.13 -12.43 5.63
CA ALA A 362 22.56 -12.40 5.35
C ALA A 362 23.34 -13.47 6.14
N GLU A 363 22.97 -13.73 7.39
CA GLU A 363 23.52 -14.84 8.19
C GLU A 363 23.20 -16.21 7.57
N ILE A 364 21.99 -16.39 7.01
CA ILE A 364 21.62 -17.61 6.27
C ILE A 364 22.52 -17.78 5.05
N PHE A 365 22.72 -16.73 4.25
CA PHE A 365 23.62 -16.79 3.09
C PHE A 365 25.06 -17.09 3.49
N ALA A 366 25.56 -16.49 4.57
CA ALA A 366 26.88 -16.80 5.11
C ALA A 366 26.99 -18.29 5.51
N PHE A 367 25.98 -18.84 6.18
CA PHE A 367 25.96 -20.24 6.57
C PHE A 367 25.93 -21.20 5.37
N GLU A 368 25.11 -20.89 4.36
CA GLU A 368 25.05 -21.65 3.11
C GLU A 368 26.35 -21.56 2.32
N ALA A 369 26.98 -20.38 2.27
CA ALA A 369 28.29 -20.21 1.64
C ALA A 369 29.35 -21.12 2.26
N MET A 370 29.40 -21.19 3.59
CA MET A 370 30.30 -22.10 4.31
C MET A 370 30.01 -23.58 4.00
N ARG A 371 28.75 -23.94 3.75
CA ARG A 371 28.39 -25.30 3.31
C ARG A 371 28.94 -25.59 1.91
N TYR A 372 28.67 -24.72 0.94
CA TYR A 372 29.18 -24.87 -0.43
C TYR A 372 30.71 -24.91 -0.50
N LEU A 373 31.38 -24.09 0.33
CA LEU A 373 32.83 -24.10 0.43
C LEU A 373 33.38 -25.46 0.90
N ARG A 374 32.73 -26.11 1.88
CA ARG A 374 33.09 -27.48 2.31
C ARG A 374 32.81 -28.54 1.24
N GLU A 375 31.83 -28.31 0.38
CA GLU A 375 31.47 -29.19 -0.74
C GLU A 375 32.36 -28.95 -1.99
N GLY A 376 33.20 -27.91 -1.98
CA GLY A 376 34.10 -27.56 -3.07
C GLY A 376 33.50 -26.66 -4.16
N ASP A 377 32.25 -26.21 -4.01
CA ASP A 377 31.58 -25.29 -4.94
C ASP A 377 31.89 -23.83 -4.60
N LEU A 378 33.06 -23.38 -5.07
CA LEU A 378 33.62 -22.07 -4.78
C LEU A 378 32.81 -20.92 -5.39
N GLU A 379 32.20 -21.16 -6.55
CA GLU A 379 31.44 -20.14 -7.27
C GLU A 379 30.16 -19.79 -6.50
N GLN A 380 29.42 -20.80 -6.01
CA GLN A 380 28.24 -20.56 -5.18
C GLN A 380 28.61 -19.94 -3.83
N ALA A 381 29.66 -20.43 -3.18
CA ALA A 381 30.12 -19.89 -1.90
C ALA A 381 30.46 -18.40 -2.01
N GLU A 382 31.19 -18.01 -3.05
CA GLU A 382 31.55 -16.61 -3.27
C GLU A 382 30.34 -15.73 -3.54
N ARG A 383 29.41 -16.16 -4.41
CA ARG A 383 28.18 -15.40 -4.68
C ARG A 383 27.37 -15.12 -3.42
N LEU A 384 27.21 -16.13 -2.56
CA LEU A 384 26.46 -16.01 -1.32
C LEU A 384 27.17 -15.11 -0.31
N ILE A 385 28.50 -15.15 -0.23
CA ILE A 385 29.29 -14.25 0.63
C ILE A 385 29.15 -12.80 0.18
N ILE A 386 29.29 -12.52 -1.12
CA ILE A 386 29.12 -11.16 -1.66
C ILE A 386 27.71 -10.66 -1.30
N SER A 387 26.70 -11.49 -1.55
CA SER A 387 25.30 -11.16 -1.22
C SER A 387 25.10 -10.91 0.28
N ALA A 388 25.72 -11.71 1.16
CA ALA A 388 25.63 -11.54 2.60
C ALA A 388 26.25 -10.20 3.07
N VAL A 389 27.41 -9.84 2.54
CA VAL A 389 28.11 -8.59 2.88
C VAL A 389 27.34 -7.37 2.37
N GLU A 390 26.77 -7.43 1.17
CA GLU A 390 25.92 -6.37 0.62
C GLU A 390 24.66 -6.14 1.47
N LEU A 391 24.08 -7.22 1.99
CA LEU A 391 22.88 -7.16 2.83
C LEU A 391 23.16 -6.65 4.24
N SER A 392 24.32 -6.99 4.80
CA SER A 392 24.77 -6.56 6.11
C SER A 392 26.28 -6.34 6.12
N PRO A 393 26.75 -5.10 5.92
CA PRO A 393 28.18 -4.78 5.95
C PRO A 393 28.85 -5.14 7.28
N ILE A 394 28.09 -5.21 8.37
CA ILE A 394 28.56 -5.64 9.70
C ILE A 394 29.09 -7.09 9.65
N LEU A 395 28.54 -7.94 8.78
CA LEU A 395 29.03 -9.30 8.58
C LEU A 395 30.36 -9.36 7.82
N GLY A 396 30.81 -8.27 7.19
CA GLY A 396 32.07 -8.23 6.43
C GLY A 396 33.25 -8.78 7.22
N GLY A 397 33.49 -8.25 8.42
CA GLY A 397 34.58 -8.71 9.29
C GLY A 397 34.41 -10.15 9.77
N PHE A 398 33.17 -10.60 10.03
CA PHE A 398 32.90 -11.99 10.43
C PHE A 398 33.11 -13.00 9.28
N LEU A 399 33.07 -12.53 8.03
CA LEU A 399 33.21 -13.36 6.83
C LEU A 399 34.61 -13.32 6.23
N GLU A 400 35.53 -12.51 6.77
CA GLU A 400 36.94 -12.46 6.34
C GLU A 400 37.61 -13.85 6.31
N PRO A 401 37.45 -14.73 7.33
CA PRO A 401 38.02 -16.07 7.27
C PRO A 401 37.49 -16.93 6.11
N VAL A 402 36.21 -16.77 5.78
CA VAL A 402 35.60 -17.52 4.67
C VAL A 402 36.07 -16.96 3.33
N GLN A 403 36.20 -15.64 3.20
CA GLN A 403 36.82 -15.00 2.02
C GLN A 403 38.29 -15.41 1.85
N ALA A 404 39.03 -15.52 2.95
CA ALA A 404 40.42 -15.98 2.95
C ALA A 404 40.52 -17.41 2.41
N GLN A 405 39.62 -18.30 2.82
CA GLN A 405 39.55 -19.66 2.29
C GLN A 405 39.24 -19.69 0.78
N ILE A 406 38.29 -18.88 0.29
CA ILE A 406 38.00 -18.75 -1.16
C ILE A 406 39.26 -18.31 -1.91
N ASN A 407 39.98 -17.31 -1.39
CA ASN A 407 41.22 -16.82 -1.99
C ASN A 407 42.34 -17.88 -1.98
N LEU A 408 42.44 -18.67 -0.91
CA LEU A 408 43.38 -19.78 -0.82
C LEU A 408 43.08 -20.89 -1.85
N TYR A 409 41.80 -21.23 -2.06
CA TYR A 409 41.39 -22.15 -3.12
C TYR A 409 41.70 -21.63 -4.53
N ARG A 410 41.46 -20.34 -4.79
CA ARG A 410 41.83 -19.69 -6.06
C ARG A 410 43.32 -19.77 -6.32
N ALA A 411 44.13 -19.48 -5.31
CA ALA A 411 45.57 -19.61 -5.39
C ALA A 411 45.98 -21.05 -5.75
N ARG A 412 45.43 -22.05 -5.04
CA ARG A 412 45.69 -23.47 -5.34
C ARG A 412 45.33 -23.84 -6.78
N SER A 413 44.18 -23.41 -7.28
CA SER A 413 43.77 -23.68 -8.67
C SER A 413 44.72 -23.03 -9.68
N LEU A 414 45.09 -21.77 -9.45
CA LEU A 414 46.05 -21.06 -10.31
C LEU A 414 47.44 -21.71 -10.31
N ILE A 415 47.90 -22.23 -9.17
CA ILE A 415 49.14 -23.02 -9.06
C ILE A 415 49.04 -24.27 -9.96
N GLN A 416 47.92 -24.99 -9.93
CA GLN A 416 47.71 -26.18 -10.77
C GLN A 416 47.76 -25.87 -12.27
N TYR A 417 47.33 -24.67 -12.68
CA TYR A 417 47.41 -24.21 -14.07
C TYR A 417 48.74 -23.52 -14.43
N GLY A 418 49.73 -23.50 -13.53
CA GLY A 418 51.02 -22.85 -13.75
C GLY A 418 51.00 -21.31 -13.72
N LEU A 419 49.91 -20.70 -13.22
CA LEU A 419 49.72 -19.24 -13.15
C LEU A 419 50.23 -18.66 -11.82
N PHE A 420 51.50 -18.92 -11.50
CA PHE A 420 52.10 -18.69 -10.18
C PHE A 420 52.04 -17.23 -9.70
N SER A 421 52.35 -16.25 -10.57
CA SER A 421 52.31 -14.83 -10.18
C SER A 421 50.90 -14.35 -9.82
N ARG A 422 49.86 -14.91 -10.44
CA ARG A 422 48.47 -14.60 -10.08
C ARG A 422 48.07 -15.31 -8.79
N ALA A 423 48.52 -16.55 -8.59
CA ALA A 423 48.29 -17.28 -7.35
C ALA A 423 48.86 -16.54 -6.13
N ALA A 424 50.05 -15.94 -6.26
CA ALA A 424 50.70 -15.18 -5.19
C ALA A 424 49.85 -14.01 -4.70
N ILE A 425 49.18 -13.29 -5.61
CA ILE A 425 48.28 -12.17 -5.26
C ILE A 425 47.09 -12.67 -4.41
N TYR A 426 46.53 -13.82 -4.73
CA TYR A 426 45.41 -14.39 -3.96
C TYR A 426 45.87 -14.96 -2.61
N LEU A 427 47.09 -15.50 -2.51
CA LEU A 427 47.66 -15.91 -1.22
C LEU A 427 47.89 -14.73 -0.29
N GLU A 428 48.41 -13.62 -0.81
CA GLU A 428 48.62 -12.39 -0.03
C GLU A 428 47.29 -11.84 0.51
N LYS A 429 46.23 -11.87 -0.32
CA LYS A 429 44.88 -11.52 0.13
C LYS A 429 44.37 -12.46 1.22
N ALA A 430 44.52 -13.78 1.04
CA ALA A 430 44.11 -14.77 2.03
C ALA A 430 44.85 -14.57 3.37
N GLU A 431 46.16 -14.32 3.32
CA GLU A 431 47.00 -14.08 4.50
C GLU A 431 46.58 -12.83 5.26
N SER A 432 46.24 -11.75 4.54
CA SER A 432 45.76 -10.52 5.16
C SER A 432 44.39 -10.65 5.84
N GLN A 433 43.57 -11.59 5.38
CA GLN A 433 42.19 -11.77 5.84
C GLN A 433 42.07 -12.84 6.93
N ASP A 434 42.95 -13.85 6.94
CA ASP A 434 42.98 -14.90 7.95
C ASP A 434 44.42 -15.37 8.23
N PRO A 435 45.09 -14.81 9.26
CA PRO A 435 46.43 -15.20 9.65
C PRO A 435 46.55 -16.66 10.09
N GLU A 436 45.46 -17.35 10.46
CA GLU A 436 45.51 -18.76 10.86
C GLU A 436 45.83 -19.68 9.66
N LEU A 437 45.63 -19.21 8.43
CA LEU A 437 45.96 -19.95 7.20
C LEU A 437 47.47 -19.96 6.89
N ASN A 438 48.30 -19.26 7.66
CA ASN A 438 49.75 -19.13 7.44
C ASN A 438 50.50 -20.46 7.20
N PRO A 439 50.22 -21.57 7.90
CA PRO A 439 50.87 -22.85 7.62
C PRO A 439 50.54 -23.39 6.21
N ALA A 440 49.28 -23.28 5.78
CA ALA A 440 48.83 -23.73 4.46
C ALA A 440 49.34 -22.80 3.35
N ILE A 441 49.31 -21.49 3.59
CA ILE A 441 49.83 -20.46 2.67
C ILE A 441 51.34 -20.63 2.49
N SER A 442 52.07 -20.94 3.57
CA SER A 442 53.51 -21.23 3.50
C SER A 442 53.84 -22.39 2.56
N LEU A 443 53.07 -23.48 2.61
CA LEU A 443 53.25 -24.62 1.72
C LEU A 443 52.97 -24.24 0.25
N MET A 444 51.90 -23.48 -0.01
CA MET A 444 51.59 -23.03 -1.37
C MET A 444 52.61 -22.02 -1.91
N ARG A 445 53.18 -21.17 -1.05
CA ARG A 445 54.30 -20.29 -1.43
C ARG A 445 55.52 -21.10 -1.87
N GLN A 446 55.76 -22.27 -1.26
CA GLN A 446 56.81 -23.19 -1.69
C GLN A 446 56.52 -23.79 -3.07
N GLU A 447 55.27 -24.19 -3.33
CA GLU A 447 54.83 -24.69 -4.63
C GLU A 447 54.97 -23.62 -5.73
N ILE A 448 54.60 -22.36 -5.44
CA ILE A 448 54.79 -21.21 -6.34
C ILE A 448 56.27 -20.99 -6.65
N ALA A 449 57.13 -21.02 -5.63
CA ALA A 449 58.57 -20.85 -5.81
C ALA A 449 59.17 -21.98 -6.66
N ALA A 450 58.78 -23.24 -6.41
CA ALA A 450 59.19 -24.37 -7.23
C ALA A 450 58.68 -24.27 -8.67
N GLY A 451 57.44 -23.79 -8.86
CA GLY A 451 56.86 -23.50 -10.17
C GLY A 451 57.65 -22.44 -10.95
N HIS A 452 58.02 -21.34 -10.30
CA HIS A 452 58.88 -20.32 -10.91
C HIS A 452 60.29 -20.83 -11.23
N ILE A 453 60.84 -21.76 -10.44
CA ILE A 453 62.11 -22.44 -10.78
C ILE A 453 61.96 -23.33 -12.02
N SER A 454 60.81 -23.98 -12.19
CA SER A 454 60.50 -24.75 -13.41
C SER A 454 60.37 -23.84 -14.65
N ASP A 455 59.69 -22.69 -14.52
CA ASP A 455 59.60 -21.71 -15.60
C ASP A 455 60.96 -21.07 -15.94
N LEU A 456 61.84 -20.91 -14.95
CA LEU A 456 63.23 -20.50 -15.15
C LEU A 456 63.99 -21.54 -15.99
N ASN A 457 63.90 -22.83 -15.66
CA ASN A 457 64.56 -23.89 -16.43
C ASN A 457 64.07 -23.92 -17.88
N ARG A 458 62.75 -23.78 -18.11
CA ARG A 458 62.17 -23.70 -19.46
C ARG A 458 62.66 -22.47 -20.23
N ALA A 459 62.61 -21.29 -19.62
CA ALA A 459 63.09 -20.05 -20.23
C ALA A 459 64.58 -20.14 -20.61
N VAL A 460 65.37 -20.86 -19.80
CA VAL A 460 66.78 -21.12 -20.08
C VAL A 460 66.97 -22.09 -21.25
N GLU A 461 66.12 -23.10 -21.42
CA GLU A 461 66.12 -23.99 -22.59
C GLU A 461 65.68 -23.30 -23.87
N GLU A 462 64.73 -22.36 -23.77
CA GLU A 462 64.17 -21.59 -24.88
C GLU A 462 65.00 -20.33 -25.22
N ASN A 463 66.11 -20.08 -24.52
CA ASN A 463 66.97 -18.89 -24.63
C ASN A 463 66.26 -17.54 -24.33
N ASP A 464 65.17 -17.52 -23.55
CA ASP A 464 64.49 -16.29 -23.13
C ASP A 464 65.07 -15.74 -21.82
N LEU A 465 66.08 -14.86 -21.97
CA LEU A 465 66.80 -14.25 -20.86
C LEU A 465 65.92 -13.37 -19.94
N GLN A 466 64.89 -12.72 -20.49
CA GLN A 466 64.02 -11.85 -19.71
C GLN A 466 63.04 -12.66 -18.86
N MET A 467 62.48 -13.72 -19.44
CA MET A 467 61.64 -14.66 -18.70
C MET A 467 62.43 -15.37 -17.61
N ALA A 468 63.67 -15.79 -17.89
CA ALA A 468 64.56 -16.39 -16.89
C ALA A 468 64.82 -15.44 -15.70
N LYS A 469 65.19 -14.18 -15.96
CA LYS A 469 65.43 -13.18 -14.91
C LYS A 469 64.19 -12.90 -14.07
N ASN A 470 63.02 -12.82 -14.69
CA ASN A 470 61.75 -12.56 -14.01
C ASN A 470 61.28 -13.75 -13.16
N SER A 471 61.37 -14.97 -13.70
CA SER A 471 61.04 -16.20 -12.98
C SER A 471 61.92 -16.39 -11.74
N LEU A 472 63.22 -16.10 -11.86
CA LEU A 472 64.15 -16.14 -10.72
C LEU A 472 63.77 -15.14 -9.61
N ARG A 473 63.51 -13.88 -9.99
CA ARG A 473 63.11 -12.84 -9.04
C ARG A 473 61.81 -13.23 -8.33
N ASN A 474 60.84 -13.77 -9.05
CA ASN A 474 59.54 -14.16 -8.49
C ASN A 474 59.63 -15.39 -7.58
N ALA A 475 60.52 -16.36 -7.87
CA ALA A 475 60.78 -17.50 -6.99
C ALA A 475 61.31 -17.07 -5.62
N LEU A 476 62.25 -16.12 -5.60
CA LEU A 476 62.85 -15.58 -4.38
C LEU A 476 61.88 -14.71 -3.56
N LEU A 477 60.93 -14.05 -4.22
CA LEU A 477 59.87 -13.28 -3.56
C LEU A 477 58.80 -14.18 -2.93
N ALA A 478 58.57 -15.39 -3.47
CA ALA A 478 57.51 -16.29 -3.02
C ALA A 478 57.81 -16.99 -1.69
N ASP A 479 58.99 -17.62 -1.52
CA ASP A 479 59.44 -18.18 -0.23
C ASP A 479 60.97 -18.02 -0.06
N LYS A 480 61.37 -17.24 0.96
CA LYS A 480 62.79 -16.99 1.29
C LYS A 480 63.52 -18.25 1.77
N ARG A 481 62.83 -19.25 2.34
CA ARG A 481 63.41 -20.50 2.85
C ARG A 481 63.83 -21.47 1.74
N ILE A 482 63.28 -21.30 0.55
CA ILE A 482 63.74 -22.04 -0.63
C ILE A 482 65.10 -21.52 -1.09
N GLN A 483 65.68 -20.48 -0.47
CA GLN A 483 67.02 -20.00 -0.78
C GLN A 483 68.05 -21.12 -0.92
N GLU A 484 68.08 -22.18 -0.10
CA GLU A 484 69.06 -23.26 -0.27
C GLU A 484 68.83 -24.10 -1.53
N ILE A 485 67.59 -24.52 -1.80
CA ILE A 485 67.22 -25.29 -3.00
C ILE A 485 67.37 -24.40 -4.24
N ALA A 486 66.83 -23.18 -4.17
CA ALA A 486 67.02 -22.15 -5.17
C ALA A 486 68.49 -21.82 -5.35
N THR A 487 69.39 -21.83 -4.37
CA THR A 487 70.81 -21.49 -4.56
C THR A 487 71.50 -22.49 -5.48
N ASN A 488 71.18 -23.78 -5.39
CA ASN A 488 71.69 -24.79 -6.33
C ASN A 488 71.11 -24.58 -7.74
N TYR A 489 69.80 -24.40 -7.88
CA TYR A 489 69.17 -24.11 -9.18
C TYR A 489 69.53 -22.72 -9.74
N ILE A 490 69.81 -21.73 -8.88
CA ILE A 490 70.30 -20.39 -9.19
C ILE A 490 71.72 -20.48 -9.67
N ASN A 491 72.56 -21.32 -9.08
CA ASN A 491 73.92 -21.54 -9.56
C ASN A 491 73.91 -22.24 -10.93
N GLU A 492 73.06 -23.25 -11.13
CA GLU A 492 72.89 -23.90 -12.43
C GLU A 492 72.28 -22.96 -13.48
N ALA A 493 71.22 -22.24 -13.12
CA ALA A 493 70.58 -21.26 -13.99
C ALA A 493 71.45 -20.03 -14.23
N ASN A 494 72.24 -19.55 -13.26
CA ASN A 494 73.21 -18.46 -13.47
C ASN A 494 74.33 -18.92 -14.38
N LYS A 495 74.85 -20.15 -14.23
CA LYS A 495 75.82 -20.73 -15.17
C LYS A 495 75.24 -20.80 -16.59
N LYS A 496 73.96 -21.16 -16.72
CA LYS A 496 73.28 -21.29 -18.01
C LYS A 496 72.81 -19.95 -18.57
N ILE A 497 72.45 -18.96 -17.74
CA ILE A 497 72.21 -17.55 -18.08
C ILE A 497 73.51 -16.87 -18.50
N GLU A 498 74.62 -17.12 -17.82
CA GLU A 498 75.97 -16.71 -18.22
C GLU A 498 76.35 -17.37 -19.55
N TRP A 499 76.01 -18.65 -19.74
CA TRP A 499 76.15 -19.35 -21.03
C TRP A 499 75.26 -18.73 -22.12
N LEU A 500 74.02 -18.32 -21.84
CA LEU A 500 73.14 -17.61 -22.75
C LEU A 500 73.67 -16.22 -23.09
N LYS A 501 74.12 -15.47 -22.08
CA LYS A 501 74.79 -14.18 -22.25
C LYS A 501 76.05 -14.32 -23.09
N SER A 502 76.82 -15.39 -22.93
CA SER A 502 78.03 -15.65 -23.71
C SER A 502 77.75 -16.24 -25.11
N SER A 503 76.62 -16.94 -25.29
CA SER A 503 76.09 -17.41 -26.58
C SER A 503 75.55 -16.24 -27.43
N GLN A 504 74.78 -15.32 -26.82
CA GLN A 504 74.41 -14.04 -27.43
C GLN A 504 75.62 -13.11 -27.61
N ALA A 505 76.61 -13.14 -26.72
CA ALA A 505 77.85 -12.38 -26.87
C ALA A 505 78.81 -12.93 -27.93
N ARG A 506 78.49 -14.06 -28.60
CA ARG A 506 79.14 -14.44 -29.85
C ARG A 506 78.52 -13.81 -31.10
N GLU A 507 77.47 -13.00 -30.95
CA GLU A 507 76.93 -12.20 -32.06
C GLU A 507 77.00 -10.67 -31.87
N SER A 508 77.37 -10.15 -30.69
CA SER A 508 77.86 -8.76 -30.57
C SER A 508 78.26 -8.41 -29.13
N ALA A 509 79.55 -8.10 -28.90
CA ALA A 509 79.99 -7.47 -27.68
C ALA A 509 81.09 -6.44 -27.97
N GLY A 510 80.82 -5.17 -27.64
CA GLY A 510 81.88 -4.26 -27.19
C GLY A 510 82.14 -3.00 -28.01
N SER A 511 81.17 -2.09 -28.11
CA SER A 511 81.35 -0.63 -27.89
C SER A 511 80.13 0.14 -28.41
N ILE A 512 79.77 1.26 -27.74
CA ILE A 512 78.94 2.42 -28.18
C ILE A 512 77.88 2.87 -27.15
N PHE A 513 77.49 2.06 -26.15
CA PHE A 513 76.46 2.50 -25.16
C PHE A 513 76.96 3.50 -24.09
N LEU A 514 78.27 3.76 -23.99
CA LEU A 514 78.85 4.65 -22.96
C LEU A 514 79.46 5.95 -23.50
N LYS A 515 79.35 6.26 -24.79
CA LYS A 515 79.98 7.46 -25.40
C LYS A 515 79.07 8.46 -26.12
N MET A 516 77.75 8.24 -26.18
CA MET A 516 76.79 9.24 -26.70
C MET A 516 75.82 9.75 -25.64
N GLN A 517 76.06 9.42 -24.37
CA GLN A 517 75.38 10.00 -23.21
C GLN A 517 75.85 11.45 -22.91
N GLU A 518 76.87 11.96 -23.62
CA GLU A 518 77.41 13.32 -23.43
C GLU A 518 77.12 14.31 -24.57
N GLU A 519 76.72 13.88 -25.76
CA GLU A 519 76.48 14.78 -26.92
C GLU A 519 75.02 15.24 -27.09
N HIS A 520 74.05 14.65 -26.38
CA HIS A 520 72.62 14.96 -26.57
C HIS A 520 72.08 16.09 -25.69
N TYR A 521 72.91 16.71 -24.84
CA TYR A 521 72.51 17.78 -23.90
C TYR A 521 72.72 19.22 -24.43
N ALA A 522 73.17 19.41 -25.67
CA ALA A 522 73.44 20.75 -26.21
C ALA A 522 72.92 20.96 -27.64
N SER A 523 71.62 20.76 -27.87
CA SER A 523 70.88 21.54 -28.87
C SER A 523 69.36 21.37 -28.73
N PHE A 524 68.80 22.36 -28.04
CA PHE A 524 67.42 22.82 -28.13
C PHE A 524 67.07 23.20 -29.60
N LYS A 525 66.06 22.56 -30.21
CA LYS A 525 64.77 23.18 -30.68
C LYS A 525 64.14 22.49 -31.89
N MET A 526 62.84 22.21 -31.70
CA MET A 526 61.74 22.13 -32.68
C MET A 526 61.73 20.91 -33.63
N GLN A 527 60.75 20.00 -33.56
CA GLN A 527 59.32 20.26 -33.41
C GLN A 527 58.72 19.66 -32.13
N GLU A 528 58.37 20.53 -31.18
CA GLU A 528 57.31 20.26 -30.22
C GLU A 528 55.98 20.14 -30.99
N LYS A 529 55.40 18.93 -31.03
CA LYS A 529 53.95 18.81 -30.91
C LYS A 529 53.68 18.26 -29.51
N ASN A 530 53.21 19.14 -28.64
CA ASN A 530 52.84 18.83 -27.28
C ASN A 530 51.67 17.80 -27.28
N ASN A 531 52.01 16.51 -27.31
CA ASN A 531 51.06 15.41 -27.43
C ASN A 531 50.87 14.71 -26.08
N GLU A 532 50.49 15.47 -25.05
CA GLU A 532 49.89 14.88 -23.85
C GLU A 532 48.60 14.16 -24.25
N ILE A 533 48.57 12.85 -24.00
CA ILE A 533 47.36 12.03 -24.09
C ILE A 533 46.63 12.18 -22.76
N LYS A 534 45.33 12.45 -22.80
CA LYS A 534 44.51 12.62 -21.59
C LYS A 534 43.33 11.67 -21.64
N THR A 535 42.87 11.26 -20.46
CA THR A 535 41.63 10.49 -20.34
C THR A 535 40.47 11.29 -20.97
N GLY A 536 39.57 10.62 -21.67
CA GLY A 536 38.49 11.19 -22.47
C GLY A 536 38.76 11.31 -23.98
N MET A 537 40.00 11.14 -24.44
CA MET A 537 40.33 11.21 -25.88
C MET A 537 39.81 10.00 -26.68
N LEU A 538 39.45 10.19 -27.94
CA LEU A 538 39.04 9.09 -28.83
C LEU A 538 40.27 8.30 -29.32
N SER A 539 40.09 7.00 -29.58
CA SER A 539 41.17 6.11 -30.03
C SER A 539 41.80 6.53 -31.35
N SER A 540 41.05 7.20 -32.23
CA SER A 540 41.57 7.84 -33.45
C SER A 540 42.48 9.03 -33.15
N GLU A 541 42.11 9.87 -32.18
CA GLU A 541 42.90 11.04 -31.77
C GLU A 541 44.20 10.63 -31.08
N VAL A 542 44.13 9.59 -30.24
CA VAL A 542 45.32 9.02 -29.58
C VAL A 542 46.28 8.45 -30.63
N ARG A 543 45.77 7.74 -31.62
CA ARG A 543 46.56 7.15 -32.72
C ARG A 543 47.22 8.20 -33.61
N GLU A 544 46.55 9.31 -33.88
CA GLU A 544 47.15 10.44 -34.62
C GLU A 544 48.27 11.11 -33.82
N LYS A 545 48.17 11.12 -32.49
CA LYS A 545 49.15 11.75 -31.61
C LYS A 545 50.38 10.91 -31.32
N ILE A 546 50.22 9.61 -31.11
CA ILE A 546 51.31 8.73 -30.64
C ILE A 546 51.50 7.45 -31.47
N GLY A 547 50.81 7.32 -32.60
CA GLY A 547 50.93 6.19 -33.51
C GLY A 547 50.12 4.96 -33.09
N GLU A 548 50.30 3.84 -33.82
CA GLU A 548 49.62 2.57 -33.54
C GLU A 548 50.23 1.84 -32.33
N PRO A 549 49.42 1.09 -31.54
CA PRO A 549 49.94 0.35 -30.39
C PRO A 549 50.77 -0.85 -30.84
N HIS A 550 51.77 -1.21 -30.04
CA HIS A 550 52.61 -2.38 -30.27
C HIS A 550 51.84 -3.69 -30.07
N LYS A 551 50.88 -3.69 -29.12
CA LYS A 551 49.92 -4.78 -28.95
C LYS A 551 48.53 -4.22 -28.69
N LEU A 552 47.54 -4.78 -29.39
CA LEU A 552 46.13 -4.49 -29.21
C LEU A 552 45.40 -5.75 -28.76
N LYS A 553 44.70 -5.67 -27.63
CA LYS A 553 43.86 -6.75 -27.12
C LYS A 553 42.41 -6.28 -27.03
N LYS A 554 41.53 -6.89 -27.81
CA LYS A 554 40.08 -6.69 -27.70
C LYS A 554 39.52 -7.63 -26.63
N ILE A 555 38.75 -7.10 -25.71
CA ILE A 555 38.12 -7.87 -24.62
C ILE A 555 36.62 -7.93 -24.93
N HIS A 556 36.14 -9.03 -25.49
CA HIS A 556 34.71 -9.24 -25.73
C HIS A 556 34.10 -9.96 -24.54
N SER A 557 33.25 -9.27 -23.78
CA SER A 557 32.54 -9.81 -22.62
C SER A 557 31.04 -9.78 -22.89
N GLY A 558 30.55 -10.61 -23.82
CA GLY A 558 29.12 -10.95 -24.00
C GLY A 558 28.09 -9.81 -24.06
N SER A 559 28.51 -8.55 -24.25
CA SER A 559 27.70 -7.33 -24.18
C SER A 559 28.04 -6.44 -25.37
N SER A 560 27.14 -5.50 -25.72
CA SER A 560 27.27 -4.57 -26.86
C SER A 560 28.34 -3.48 -26.68
N ILE A 561 29.32 -3.71 -25.80
CA ILE A 561 30.30 -2.73 -25.34
C ILE A 561 31.71 -3.19 -25.73
N ASP A 562 32.46 -2.35 -26.44
CA ASP A 562 33.81 -2.66 -26.95
C ASP A 562 34.89 -2.14 -25.98
N TYR A 563 35.60 -3.07 -25.34
CA TYR A 563 36.75 -2.78 -24.50
C TYR A 563 38.05 -3.14 -25.21
N GLN A 564 38.99 -2.21 -25.26
CA GLN A 564 40.29 -2.41 -25.89
C GLN A 564 41.43 -2.02 -24.95
N LEU A 565 42.46 -2.86 -24.88
CA LEU A 565 43.71 -2.55 -24.22
C LEU A 565 44.79 -2.36 -25.28
N TRP A 566 45.39 -1.18 -25.28
CA TRP A 566 46.47 -0.79 -26.17
C TRP A 566 47.77 -0.68 -25.37
N ILE A 567 48.82 -1.32 -25.86
CA ILE A 567 50.10 -1.39 -25.16
C ILE A 567 51.17 -0.75 -26.04
N TYR A 568 51.82 0.29 -25.53
CA TYR A 568 52.98 0.92 -26.14
C TYR A 568 54.23 0.54 -25.36
N LEU A 569 55.23 0.07 -26.10
CA LEU A 569 56.48 -0.42 -25.54
C LEU A 569 57.58 0.59 -25.86
N ASP A 570 57.87 1.51 -24.94
CA ASP A 570 59.06 2.34 -25.02
C ASP A 570 60.26 1.60 -24.40
N ILE A 571 61.47 2.12 -24.62
CA ILE A 571 62.73 1.53 -24.14
C ILE A 571 62.74 1.51 -22.60
N ASP A 572 62.21 2.56 -21.97
CA ASP A 572 62.27 2.74 -20.51
C ASP A 572 60.92 2.52 -19.79
N LYS A 573 59.80 2.53 -20.53
CA LYS A 573 58.43 2.57 -19.96
C LYS A 573 57.45 1.79 -20.82
N GLN A 574 56.58 1.01 -20.21
CA GLN A 574 55.40 0.44 -20.86
C GLN A 574 54.19 1.31 -20.53
N VAL A 575 53.49 1.77 -21.57
CA VAL A 575 52.27 2.57 -21.41
C VAL A 575 51.08 1.71 -21.82
N TYR A 576 50.13 1.58 -20.91
CA TYR A 576 48.87 0.88 -21.10
C TYR A 576 47.74 1.89 -21.20
N LEU A 577 47.01 1.84 -22.31
CA LEU A 577 45.87 2.69 -22.59
C LEU A 577 44.61 1.83 -22.66
N TYR A 578 43.66 2.12 -21.77
CA TYR A 578 42.40 1.37 -21.68
C TYR A 578 41.28 2.16 -22.34
N PHE A 579 40.64 1.58 -23.36
CA PHE A 579 39.55 2.18 -24.10
C PHE A 579 38.22 1.49 -23.82
N HIS A 580 37.17 2.30 -23.70
CA HIS A 580 35.77 1.88 -23.63
C HIS A 580 34.99 2.59 -24.73
N ASN A 581 34.41 1.82 -25.66
CA ASN A 581 33.72 2.36 -26.84
C ASN A 581 34.55 3.44 -27.57
N ALA A 582 35.82 3.13 -27.82
CA ALA A 582 36.81 4.02 -28.42
C ALA A 582 37.21 5.27 -27.61
N VAL A 583 36.78 5.44 -26.35
CA VAL A 583 37.19 6.56 -25.47
C VAL A 583 38.25 6.08 -24.47
N LEU A 584 39.35 6.83 -24.33
CA LEU A 584 40.46 6.54 -23.42
C LEU A 584 40.03 6.77 -21.96
N MET A 585 39.90 5.72 -21.18
CA MET A 585 39.43 5.81 -19.80
C MET A 585 40.57 5.93 -18.80
N PHE A 586 41.67 5.23 -19.05
CA PHE A 586 42.76 5.09 -18.09
C PHE A 586 44.11 4.99 -18.79
N ILE A 587 45.12 5.62 -18.18
CA ILE A 587 46.50 5.62 -18.62
C ILE A 587 47.33 5.07 -17.47
N GLU A 588 48.06 3.99 -17.72
CA GLU A 588 48.93 3.38 -16.73
C GLU A 588 50.34 3.25 -17.30
N THR A 589 51.34 3.67 -16.54
CA THR A 589 52.74 3.56 -16.94
C THR A 589 53.47 2.63 -15.97
N ALA A 590 54.04 1.56 -16.49
CA ALA A 590 54.94 0.70 -15.73
C ALA A 590 56.38 0.95 -16.21
N PRO A 591 57.37 1.09 -15.31
CA PRO A 591 58.76 0.97 -15.70
C PRO A 591 58.98 -0.43 -16.29
N ARG A 592 59.69 -0.50 -17.42
CA ARG A 592 59.83 -1.74 -18.17
C ARG A 592 60.77 -2.74 -17.51
#